data_AF-A0A3D3JMR4-F1
#
_entry.id   AF-A0A3D3JMR4-F1
#
_cell.length_a   1.000
_cell.length_b   1.000
_cell.length_c   1.000
_cell.angle_alpha   90.00
_cell.angle_beta   90.00
_cell.angle_gamma   90.00
#
_symmetry.space_group_name_H-M   'P 1'
#
loop_
_entity.id
_entity.type
_entity.pdbx_description
1 polymer ?
#
loop_
_entity_poly.entity_id
_entity_poly.type
_entity_poly.pdbx_seq_one_letter_code
_entity_poly.pdbx_strand_id
1 'polypeptide(L)'
;SDDAFDALADQDVAVTCTDDDTAGFTVTESSGSTVVAESAGTDSFDVVLDAQPESDVVLTVTSNSEADAAVDKATLTFTTGNWDTVQTVTVTAVDDDF
;
A
#
# COMPACT_ATOMS: atom_id res chain seq x y z
N SER A 1 -41.36 34.07 25.36
CA SER A 1 -40.64 33.74 24.13
C SER A 1 -40.46 35.03 23.36
N ASP A 2 -39.42 35.11 22.54
CA ASP A 2 -39.27 36.22 21.60
C ASP A 2 -39.75 35.72 20.24
N ASP A 3 -40.96 36.15 19.87
CA ASP A 3 -41.68 35.69 18.67
C ASP A 3 -40.91 35.99 17.37
N ALA A 4 -39.88 36.85 17.42
CA ALA A 4 -39.00 37.13 16.28
C ALA A 4 -38.09 35.95 15.89
N PHE A 5 -37.86 34.99 16.80
CA PHE A 5 -37.06 33.79 16.52
C PHE A 5 -37.89 32.64 15.94
N ASP A 6 -39.22 32.69 16.06
CA ASP A 6 -40.13 31.63 15.60
C ASP A 6 -40.24 31.56 14.06
N ALA A 7 -39.86 32.63 13.36
CA ALA A 7 -39.90 32.72 11.89
C ALA A 7 -38.54 32.46 11.23
N LEU A 8 -37.49 32.17 12.01
CA LEU A 8 -36.17 31.87 11.44
C LEU A 8 -36.22 30.49 10.78
N ALA A 9 -35.82 30.43 9.52
CA ALA A 9 -35.67 29.17 8.81
C ALA A 9 -34.49 28.36 9.37
N ASP A 10 -34.58 27.03 9.28
CA ASP A 10 -33.48 26.13 9.63
C ASP A 10 -32.24 26.47 8.79
N GLN A 11 -31.08 26.47 9.44
CA GLN A 11 -29.80 26.61 8.76
C GLN A 11 -29.10 25.26 8.67
N ASP A 12 -29.02 24.73 7.46
CA ASP A 12 -28.21 23.57 7.16
C ASP A 12 -26.77 23.99 6.88
N VAL A 13 -25.83 23.46 7.66
CA VAL A 13 -24.39 23.62 7.42
C VAL A 13 -23.88 22.36 6.75
N ALA A 14 -23.61 22.45 5.45
CA ALA A 14 -22.93 21.38 4.72
C ALA A 14 -21.44 21.39 5.07
N VAL A 15 -20.96 20.33 5.71
CA VAL A 15 -19.53 20.09 5.94
C VAL A 15 -19.04 19.12 4.88
N THR A 16 -18.15 19.58 4.00
CA THR A 16 -17.47 18.72 3.03
C THR A 16 -16.06 18.46 3.51
N CYS A 17 -15.74 17.20 3.82
CA CYS A 17 -14.36 16.75 4.00
C CYS A 17 -13.86 16.32 2.62
N THR A 18 -13.00 17.12 2.00
CA THR A 18 -12.25 16.67 0.83
C THR A 18 -11.02 15.95 1.35
N ASP A 19 -10.97 14.64 1.16
CA ASP A 19 -9.76 13.86 1.32
C ASP A 19 -8.75 14.35 0.25
N ASP A 20 -7.62 14.93 0.68
CA ASP A 20 -6.55 15.41 -0.20
C ASP A 20 -5.47 14.34 -0.43
N ASP A 21 -5.66 13.16 0.14
CA ASP A 21 -4.79 12.01 -0.07
C ASP A 21 -5.00 11.45 -1.48
N THR A 22 -3.96 11.56 -2.31
CA THR A 22 -3.97 10.96 -3.64
C THR A 22 -3.75 9.45 -3.49
N ALA A 23 -4.74 8.65 -3.89
CA ALA A 23 -4.62 7.20 -3.88
C ALA A 23 -3.36 6.74 -4.63
N GLY A 24 -2.53 5.93 -3.97
CA GLY A 24 -1.24 5.51 -4.48
C GLY A 24 -0.56 4.49 -3.57
N PHE A 25 0.57 3.97 -4.03
CA PHE A 25 1.47 3.18 -3.22
C PHE A 25 2.92 3.48 -3.63
N THR A 26 3.80 3.45 -2.64
CA THR A 26 5.23 3.64 -2.83
C THR A 26 5.94 2.29 -2.73
N VAL A 27 6.86 2.03 -3.67
CA VAL A 27 7.79 0.90 -3.62
C VAL A 27 9.20 1.44 -3.40
N THR A 28 9.89 0.95 -2.37
CA THR A 28 11.28 1.29 -2.09
C THR A 28 12.13 0.04 -2.15
N GLU A 29 12.99 -0.07 -3.16
CA GLU A 29 13.93 -1.18 -3.30
C GLU A 29 15.12 -0.99 -2.35
N SER A 30 15.66 -2.08 -1.83
CA SER A 30 16.92 -2.01 -1.08
C SER A 30 18.03 -1.45 -1.98
N SER A 31 18.83 -0.54 -1.45
CA SER A 31 19.95 0.08 -2.18
C SER A 31 19.61 0.71 -3.56
N GLY A 32 18.33 0.97 -3.84
CA GLY A 32 17.85 1.57 -5.10
C GLY A 32 17.66 0.60 -6.27
N SER A 33 17.76 -0.72 -6.05
CA SER A 33 17.39 -1.75 -7.02
C SER A 33 17.25 -3.11 -6.34
N THR A 34 16.27 -3.93 -6.75
CA THR A 34 16.19 -5.32 -6.29
C THR A 34 16.98 -6.27 -7.21
N VAL A 35 18.18 -6.68 -6.78
CA VAL A 35 19.10 -7.55 -7.52
C VAL A 35 19.59 -8.69 -6.64
N VAL A 36 19.31 -9.93 -7.06
CA VAL A 36 19.82 -11.14 -6.42
C VAL A 36 20.87 -11.82 -7.30
N ALA A 37 21.92 -12.36 -6.68
CA ALA A 37 22.93 -13.18 -7.36
C ALA A 37 22.52 -14.65 -7.32
N GLU A 38 22.70 -15.37 -8.45
CA GLU A 38 22.27 -16.77 -8.62
C GLU A 38 22.79 -17.71 -7.52
N SER A 39 23.98 -17.45 -6.97
CA SER A 39 24.61 -18.28 -5.93
C SER A 39 24.01 -18.09 -4.52
N ALA A 40 22.68 -17.99 -4.39
CA ALA A 40 21.91 -17.78 -3.14
C ALA A 40 21.89 -16.34 -2.57
N GLY A 41 21.77 -15.33 -3.45
CA GLY A 41 21.50 -13.95 -3.03
C GLY A 41 20.07 -13.73 -2.54
N THR A 42 19.90 -12.83 -1.57
CA THR A 42 18.59 -12.30 -1.18
C THR A 42 18.60 -10.79 -1.30
N ASP A 43 17.45 -10.23 -1.65
CA ASP A 43 17.20 -8.80 -1.68
C ASP A 43 15.75 -8.54 -1.26
N SER A 44 15.37 -7.29 -1.03
CA SER A 44 14.03 -6.93 -0.63
C SER A 44 13.58 -5.60 -1.19
N PHE A 45 12.26 -5.42 -1.25
CA PHE A 45 11.65 -4.13 -1.47
C PHE A 45 10.49 -3.94 -0.49
N ASP A 46 10.28 -2.69 -0.12
CA ASP A 46 9.23 -2.25 0.79
C ASP A 46 8.06 -1.69 0.00
N VAL A 47 6.84 -1.97 0.44
CA VAL A 47 5.60 -1.43 -0.13
C VAL A 47 4.75 -0.80 0.96
N VAL A 48 4.19 0.38 0.70
CA VAL A 48 3.25 1.08 1.59
C VAL A 48 2.22 1.84 0.76
N LEU A 49 0.99 2.02 1.27
CA LEU A 49 0.03 2.89 0.61
C LEU A 49 0.31 4.35 0.95
N ASP A 50 0.09 5.24 -0.02
CA ASP A 50 0.31 6.68 0.16
C ASP A 50 -0.88 7.36 0.87
N ALA A 51 -2.02 6.67 0.96
CA ALA A 51 -3.30 7.16 1.46
C ALA A 51 -4.07 6.06 2.19
N GLN A 52 -4.89 6.43 3.18
CA GLN A 52 -5.80 5.47 3.84
C GLN A 52 -6.89 5.02 2.85
N PRO A 53 -7.04 3.71 2.57
CA PRO A 53 -8.06 3.23 1.67
C PRO A 53 -9.43 3.12 2.37
N GLU A 54 -10.52 3.29 1.64
CA GLU A 54 -11.89 3.07 2.17
C GLU A 54 -12.23 1.59 2.41
N SER A 55 -11.52 0.69 1.73
CA SER A 55 -11.68 -0.76 1.81
C SER A 55 -10.35 -1.47 1.58
N ASP A 56 -10.27 -2.75 1.89
CA ASP A 56 -9.03 -3.52 1.73
C ASP A 56 -8.48 -3.45 0.28
N VAL A 57 -7.20 -3.12 0.17
CA VAL A 57 -6.41 -3.12 -1.06
C VAL A 57 -5.53 -4.35 -1.08
N VAL A 58 -5.66 -5.16 -2.13
CA VAL A 58 -4.86 -6.36 -2.32
C VAL A 58 -3.94 -6.15 -3.51
N LEU A 59 -2.63 -6.15 -3.25
CA LEU A 59 -1.60 -6.11 -4.29
C LEU A 59 -1.09 -7.53 -4.53
N THR A 60 -1.04 -7.95 -5.80
CA THR A 60 -0.44 -9.21 -6.19
C THR A 60 1.02 -8.99 -6.56
N VAL A 61 1.89 -9.85 -6.07
CA VAL A 61 3.33 -9.82 -6.32
C VAL A 61 3.70 -11.10 -7.06
N THR A 62 4.35 -10.97 -8.21
CA THR A 62 4.73 -12.10 -9.07
C THR A 62 6.16 -11.93 -9.53
N SER A 63 6.91 -13.03 -9.55
CA SER A 63 8.16 -13.09 -10.30
C SER A 63 7.87 -13.37 -11.78
N ASN A 64 8.64 -12.76 -12.68
CA ASN A 64 8.58 -13.04 -14.11
C ASN A 64 9.22 -14.40 -14.45
N SER A 65 10.09 -14.91 -13.56
CA SER A 65 10.72 -16.22 -13.66
C SER A 65 10.96 -16.77 -12.26
N GLU A 66 10.03 -17.61 -11.80
CA GLU A 66 10.16 -18.27 -10.48
C GLU A 66 11.31 -19.28 -10.43
N ALA A 67 11.83 -19.69 -11.59
CA ALA A 67 13.04 -20.51 -11.68
C ALA A 67 14.32 -19.72 -11.40
N ASP A 68 14.33 -18.40 -11.64
CA ASP A 68 15.51 -17.56 -11.40
C ASP A 68 15.42 -16.86 -10.03
N ALA A 69 14.22 -16.40 -9.66
CA ALA A 69 13.99 -15.68 -8.42
C ALA A 69 12.58 -15.89 -7.87
N ALA A 70 12.49 -16.23 -6.58
CA ALA A 70 11.25 -16.42 -5.86
C ALA A 70 10.96 -15.23 -4.92
N VAL A 71 9.70 -14.87 -4.77
CA VAL A 71 9.22 -13.90 -3.77
C VAL A 71 8.61 -14.63 -2.57
N ASP A 72 8.83 -14.12 -1.36
CA ASP A 72 8.29 -14.74 -0.13
C ASP A 72 6.78 -14.50 0.06
N LYS A 73 6.24 -13.43 -0.56
CA LYS A 73 4.84 -13.03 -0.49
C LYS A 73 4.28 -12.88 -1.91
N ALA A 74 3.25 -13.66 -2.22
CA ALA A 74 2.48 -13.52 -3.47
C ALA A 74 1.42 -12.41 -3.40
N THR A 75 1.05 -11.99 -2.19
CA THR A 75 0.02 -10.97 -1.96
C THR A 75 0.37 -10.08 -0.77
N LEU A 76 0.11 -8.79 -0.90
CA LEU A 76 0.12 -7.81 0.19
C LEU A 76 -1.30 -7.30 0.39
N THR A 77 -1.77 -7.27 1.64
CA THR A 77 -3.12 -6.78 1.98
C THR A 77 -3.00 -5.58 2.89
N PHE A 78 -3.47 -4.44 2.41
CA PHE A 78 -3.58 -3.20 3.17
C PHE A 78 -5.06 -2.97 3.49
N THR A 79 -5.33 -2.59 4.71
CA THR A 79 -6.64 -2.34 5.31
C THR A 79 -6.65 -0.90 5.83
N THR A 80 -7.81 -0.40 6.23
CA THR A 80 -7.93 0.89 6.91
C THR A 80 -7.05 1.01 8.17
N GLY A 81 -6.64 -0.11 8.78
CA GLY A 81 -5.86 -0.13 10.02
C GLY A 81 -4.35 -0.36 9.86
N ASN A 82 -3.85 -0.68 8.65
CA ASN A 82 -2.43 -0.96 8.41
C ASN A 82 -1.91 -0.40 7.06
N TRP A 83 -2.67 0.49 6.42
CA TRP A 83 -2.31 1.07 5.11
C TRP A 83 -0.95 1.78 5.11
N ASP A 84 -0.61 2.41 6.23
CA ASP A 84 0.63 3.14 6.51
C ASP A 84 1.75 2.25 7.06
N THR A 85 1.46 0.97 7.28
CA THR A 85 2.44 0.01 7.77
C THR A 85 3.18 -0.62 6.60
N VAL A 86 4.48 -0.37 6.54
CA VAL A 86 5.35 -0.93 5.50
C VAL A 86 5.29 -2.47 5.50
N GLN A 87 5.07 -3.04 4.32
CA GLN A 87 5.15 -4.47 4.08
C GLN A 87 6.36 -4.76 3.18
N THR A 88 7.35 -5.45 3.74
CA THR A 88 8.56 -5.86 3.03
C THR A 88 8.32 -7.17 2.27
N VAL A 89 8.75 -7.24 1.02
CA VAL A 89 8.83 -8.47 0.22
C VAL A 89 10.30 -8.84 0.07
N THR A 90 10.63 -10.10 0.32
CA THR A 90 11.97 -10.65 0.11
C THR A 90 11.99 -11.43 -1.20
N VAL A 91 12.96 -11.11 -2.03
CA VAL A 91 13.33 -11.82 -3.26
C VAL A 91 14.52 -12.71 -2.96
N THR A 92 14.45 -13.97 -3.36
CA THR A 92 15.52 -14.96 -3.17
C THR A 92 15.89 -15.53 -4.54
N ALA A 93 17.17 -15.50 -4.89
CA ALA A 93 17.65 -16.23 -6.06
C ALA A 93 17.44 -17.73 -5.84
N VAL A 94 16.97 -18.40 -6.89
CA VAL A 94 16.92 -19.86 -6.92
C VAL A 94 18.23 -20.30 -7.57
N ASP A 95 19.05 -21.01 -6.80
CA ASP A 95 20.28 -21.61 -7.32
C ASP A 95 19.91 -22.85 -8.12
N ASP A 96 20.01 -22.74 -9.44
CA ASP A 96 19.85 -23.87 -10.33
C ASP A 96 21.21 -24.54 -10.53
N ASP A 97 21.35 -25.76 -9.99
CA ASP A 97 22.55 -26.60 -10.14
C ASP A 97 22.80 -26.90 -11.64
N PHE A 98 23.76 -26.19 -12.26
CA PHE A 98 24.30 -26.52 -13.59
C PHE A 98 25.47 -27.50 -13.54
#